data_AF-A0A285GNZ5-F1
#
_entry.id   AF-A0A285GNZ5-F1
#
_cell.length_a   1.000
_cell.length_b   1.000
_cell.length_c   1.000
_cell.angle_alpha   90.00
_cell.angle_beta   90.00
_cell.angle_gamma   90.00
#
_symmetry.space_group_name_H-M   'P 1'
#
loop_
_entity.id
_entity.type
_entity.pdbx_description
1 polymer ?
#
loop_
_entity_poly.entity_id
_entity_poly.type
_entity_poly.pdbx_seq_one_letter_code
_entity_poly.pdbx_strand_id
1 'polypeptide(L)'
;MHSDAGLPPLLRDLAPILDDWGYLALFVIIFVESFGLPTPGQTLMVAAAIYSHWGQLDVWMVAAIAFVAAVLGDNVGYWMGARGGRRAVHRWGRYVFLTPPRFAKLEAFFARRGSHVVVLARFFDGLRQFNGVLAGITAMPWRRFLLHNTIGAALWVGVWVCAAYFFGSQLVRILTLPWWVIALGVAGAGIAVWLGARVLRRPAST
;
A
#
# COMPACT_ATOMS: atom_id res chain seq x y z
N MET A 1 25.82 -11.66 -15.31
CA MET A 1 26.19 -11.93 -13.90
C MET A 1 26.63 -10.60 -13.29
N HIS A 2 25.65 -9.76 -12.94
CA HIS A 2 25.91 -8.48 -12.27
C HIS A 2 26.15 -8.78 -10.79
N SER A 3 27.24 -8.28 -10.24
CA SER A 3 27.64 -8.54 -8.87
C SER A 3 26.62 -7.96 -7.89
N ASP A 4 25.87 -8.82 -7.18
CA ASP A 4 24.88 -8.48 -6.15
C ASP A 4 25.43 -7.64 -4.97
N ALA A 5 26.73 -7.39 -4.95
CA ALA A 5 27.48 -6.75 -3.88
C ALA A 5 27.08 -5.29 -3.61
N GLY A 6 26.41 -4.61 -4.56
CA GLY A 6 25.99 -3.21 -4.44
C GLY A 6 24.50 -2.98 -4.17
N LEU A 7 23.68 -4.02 -4.21
CA LEU A 7 22.23 -3.88 -4.07
C LEU A 7 21.82 -3.83 -2.58
N PRO A 8 20.84 -2.97 -2.19
CA PRO A 8 20.19 -3.04 -0.90
C PRO A 8 19.65 -4.45 -0.63
N PRO A 9 19.63 -4.93 0.63
CA PRO A 9 19.17 -6.29 0.97
C PRO A 9 17.82 -6.66 0.34
N LEU A 10 16.87 -5.71 0.37
CA LEU A 10 15.55 -5.83 -0.24
C LEU A 10 15.58 -6.13 -1.74
N LEU A 11 16.49 -5.52 -2.49
CA LEU A 11 16.61 -5.78 -3.93
C LEU A 11 17.28 -7.12 -4.21
N ARG A 12 18.21 -7.58 -3.35
CA ARG A 12 18.82 -8.92 -3.51
C ARG A 12 17.84 -10.05 -3.26
N ASP A 13 16.96 -9.91 -2.27
CA ASP A 13 15.99 -10.96 -1.94
C ASP A 13 14.88 -11.07 -3.01
N LEU A 14 14.59 -9.96 -3.70
CA LEU A 14 13.54 -9.89 -4.72
C LEU A 14 14.08 -10.05 -6.16
N ALA A 15 15.39 -9.87 -6.38
CA ALA A 15 16.03 -10.02 -7.68
C ALA A 15 15.73 -11.37 -8.35
N PRO A 16 15.91 -12.53 -7.68
CA PRO A 16 15.69 -13.83 -8.33
C PRO A 16 14.23 -14.01 -8.76
N ILE A 17 13.28 -13.50 -7.95
CA ILE A 17 11.85 -13.58 -8.24
C ILE A 17 11.50 -12.72 -9.46
N LEU A 18 12.11 -11.54 -9.58
CA LEU A 18 11.91 -10.64 -10.71
C LEU A 18 12.64 -11.11 -11.98
N ASP A 19 13.81 -11.73 -11.85
CA ASP A 19 14.58 -12.24 -12.97
C ASP A 19 13.93 -13.50 -13.58
N ASP A 20 13.41 -14.40 -12.74
CA ASP A 20 12.80 -15.66 -13.20
C ASP A 20 11.33 -15.49 -13.63
N TRP A 21 10.57 -14.62 -12.93
CA TRP A 21 9.11 -14.52 -13.10
C TRP A 21 8.61 -13.12 -13.43
N GLY A 22 9.42 -12.08 -13.23
CA GLY A 22 9.17 -10.68 -13.56
C GLY A 22 7.75 -10.21 -13.30
N TYR A 23 7.03 -9.96 -14.39
CA TYR A 23 5.66 -9.48 -14.40
C TYR A 23 4.63 -10.43 -13.75
N LEU A 24 4.83 -11.74 -13.83
CA LEU A 24 3.90 -12.71 -13.26
C LEU A 24 4.00 -12.72 -11.74
N ALA A 25 5.22 -12.67 -11.18
CA ALA A 25 5.42 -12.54 -9.74
C ALA A 25 4.83 -11.22 -9.22
N LEU A 26 5.05 -10.12 -9.93
CA LEU A 26 4.45 -8.82 -9.60
C LEU A 26 2.92 -8.92 -9.53
N PHE A 27 2.29 -9.51 -10.54
CA PHE A 27 0.84 -9.69 -10.58
C PHE A 27 0.34 -10.52 -9.39
N VAL A 28 0.91 -11.71 -9.19
CA VAL A 28 0.43 -12.65 -8.17
C VAL A 28 0.59 -12.07 -6.77
N ILE A 29 1.75 -11.48 -6.47
CA ILE A 29 2.04 -10.99 -5.12
C ILE A 29 1.17 -9.79 -4.78
N ILE A 30 0.98 -8.83 -5.70
CA ILE A 30 0.09 -7.66 -5.48
C ILE A 30 -1.37 -8.09 -5.42
N PHE A 31 -1.78 -9.06 -6.26
CA PHE A 31 -3.13 -9.61 -6.24
C PHE A 31 -3.44 -10.25 -4.88
N VAL A 32 -2.53 -11.10 -4.39
CA VAL A 32 -2.64 -11.75 -3.07
C VAL A 32 -2.60 -10.71 -1.94
N GLU A 33 -1.79 -9.66 -2.08
CA GLU A 33 -1.76 -8.57 -1.09
C GLU A 33 -3.11 -7.87 -0.99
N SER A 34 -3.65 -7.49 -2.16
CA SER A 34 -4.89 -6.71 -2.29
C SER A 34 -6.12 -7.56 -1.98
N PHE A 35 -6.01 -8.88 -2.08
CA PHE A 35 -6.99 -9.84 -1.60
C PHE A 35 -7.15 -9.80 -0.07
N GLY A 36 -6.12 -9.37 0.65
CA GLY A 36 -6.13 -9.17 2.11
C GLY A 36 -5.10 -10.00 2.89
N LEU A 37 -4.16 -10.64 2.19
CA LEU A 37 -3.04 -11.33 2.82
C LEU A 37 -1.85 -10.38 2.93
N PRO A 38 -1.11 -10.38 4.06
CA PRO A 38 0.07 -9.53 4.20
C PRO A 38 1.22 -10.10 3.38
N THR A 39 1.37 -9.64 2.15
CA THR A 39 2.52 -9.94 1.29
C THR A 39 3.27 -8.66 0.93
N PRO A 40 4.56 -8.73 0.58
CA PRO A 40 5.37 -7.54 0.30
C PRO A 40 5.13 -6.99 -1.11
N GLY A 41 3.87 -6.83 -1.54
CA GLY A 41 3.51 -6.42 -2.90
C GLY A 41 3.92 -4.99 -3.24
N GLN A 42 3.74 -4.03 -2.31
CA GLN A 42 4.26 -2.66 -2.47
C GLN A 42 5.78 -2.65 -2.66
N THR A 43 6.48 -3.40 -1.81
CA THR A 43 7.94 -3.51 -1.83
C THR A 43 8.43 -4.07 -3.16
N LEU A 44 7.79 -5.13 -3.65
CA LEU A 44 8.07 -5.72 -4.96
C LEU A 44 7.78 -4.76 -6.11
N MET A 45 6.69 -3.99 -6.05
CA MET A 45 6.38 -2.97 -7.05
C MET A 45 7.45 -1.89 -7.11
N VAL A 46 7.93 -1.42 -5.95
CA VAL A 46 9.04 -0.46 -5.87
C VAL A 46 10.31 -1.07 -6.45
N ALA A 47 10.63 -2.32 -6.12
CA ALA A 47 11.78 -3.03 -6.68
C ALA A 47 11.69 -3.15 -8.21
N ALA A 48 10.54 -3.59 -8.74
CA ALA A 48 10.29 -3.70 -10.17
C ALA A 48 10.39 -2.35 -10.90
N ALA A 49 9.92 -1.27 -10.27
CA ALA A 49 10.07 0.09 -10.82
C ALA A 49 11.54 0.54 -10.85
N ILE A 50 12.35 0.22 -9.84
CA ILE A 50 13.80 0.48 -9.87
C ILE A 50 14.49 -0.36 -10.96
N TYR A 51 14.12 -1.63 -11.12
CA TYR A 51 14.63 -2.49 -12.20
C TYR A 51 14.27 -1.95 -13.59
N SER A 52 13.08 -1.36 -13.74
CA SER A 52 12.69 -0.72 -15.00
C SER A 52 13.54 0.50 -15.33
N HIS A 53 14.02 1.24 -14.33
CA HIS A 53 14.97 2.35 -14.53
C HIS A 53 16.32 1.85 -15.08
N TRP A 54 16.74 0.64 -14.75
CA TRP A 54 17.95 0.00 -15.31
C TRP A 54 17.70 -0.71 -16.65
N GLY A 55 16.50 -0.60 -17.22
CA GLY A 55 16.14 -1.16 -18.53
C GLY A 55 15.84 -2.66 -18.52
N GLN A 56 15.68 -3.29 -17.34
CA GLN A 56 15.38 -4.72 -17.24
C GLN A 56 13.88 -5.02 -17.36
N LEU A 57 13.03 -4.06 -17.01
CA LEU A 57 11.57 -4.13 -17.14
C LEU A 57 11.03 -2.87 -17.78
N ASP A 58 9.84 -2.93 -18.35
CA ASP A 58 9.12 -1.78 -18.86
C ASP A 58 8.25 -1.17 -17.73
N VAL A 59 8.47 0.11 -17.44
CA VAL A 59 7.80 0.82 -16.34
C VAL A 59 6.29 0.92 -16.54
N TRP A 60 5.82 1.02 -17.78
CA TRP A 60 4.40 1.08 -18.11
C TRP A 60 3.74 -0.28 -17.88
N MET A 61 4.45 -1.36 -18.21
CA MET A 61 4.00 -2.72 -17.94
C MET A 61 3.95 -2.99 -16.44
N VAL A 62 4.95 -2.56 -15.67
CA VAL A 62 4.94 -2.64 -14.20
C VAL A 62 3.72 -1.90 -13.63
N ALA A 63 3.47 -0.66 -14.08
CA ALA A 63 2.34 0.13 -13.62
C ALA A 63 0.99 -0.51 -13.99
N ALA A 64 0.83 -0.95 -15.24
CA ALA A 64 -0.40 -1.56 -15.72
C ALA A 64 -0.71 -2.87 -14.97
N ILE A 65 0.29 -3.72 -14.78
CA ILE A 65 0.12 -5.01 -14.10
C ILE A 65 -0.18 -4.81 -12.62
N ALA A 66 0.57 -3.93 -11.94
CA ALA A 66 0.32 -3.61 -10.54
C ALA A 66 -1.10 -3.05 -10.35
N PHE A 67 -1.55 -2.18 -11.25
CA PHE A 67 -2.89 -1.62 -11.23
C PHE A 67 -3.97 -2.68 -11.41
N VAL A 68 -3.86 -3.53 -12.43
CA VAL A 68 -4.83 -4.60 -12.69
C VAL A 68 -4.86 -5.61 -11.54
N ALA A 69 -3.70 -6.05 -11.07
CA ALA A 69 -3.58 -6.96 -9.93
C ALA A 69 -4.25 -6.39 -8.68
N ALA A 70 -3.98 -5.11 -8.36
CA ALA A 70 -4.55 -4.45 -7.20
C ALA A 70 -6.08 -4.33 -7.30
N VAL A 71 -6.60 -3.91 -8.46
CA VAL A 71 -8.04 -3.78 -8.67
C VAL A 71 -8.73 -5.13 -8.56
N LEU A 72 -8.19 -6.17 -9.19
CA LEU A 72 -8.77 -7.51 -9.17
C LEU A 72 -8.73 -8.13 -7.77
N GLY A 73 -7.59 -8.05 -7.07
CA GLY A 73 -7.44 -8.60 -5.72
C GLY A 73 -8.43 -7.97 -4.74
N ASP A 74 -8.56 -6.64 -4.76
CA ASP A 74 -9.52 -5.92 -3.92
C ASP A 74 -10.98 -6.27 -4.23
N ASN A 75 -11.31 -6.53 -5.49
CA ASN A 75 -12.65 -6.99 -5.87
C ASN A 75 -12.94 -8.39 -5.30
N VAL A 76 -11.95 -9.29 -5.29
CA VAL A 76 -12.11 -10.59 -4.63
C VAL A 76 -12.31 -10.38 -3.12
N GLY A 77 -11.50 -9.52 -2.49
CA GLY A 77 -11.67 -9.10 -1.09
C GLY A 77 -13.08 -8.59 -0.79
N TYR A 78 -13.61 -7.72 -1.65
CA TYR A 78 -14.98 -7.21 -1.57
C TYR A 78 -16.02 -8.31 -1.60
N TRP A 79 -15.93 -9.24 -2.56
CA TRP A 79 -16.90 -10.32 -2.66
C TRP A 79 -16.82 -11.31 -1.51
N MET A 80 -15.62 -11.56 -0.98
CA MET A 80 -15.45 -12.32 0.26
C MET A 80 -16.13 -11.62 1.45
N GLY A 81 -15.93 -10.31 1.59
CA GLY A 81 -16.59 -9.50 2.61
C GLY A 81 -18.12 -9.48 2.45
N ALA A 82 -18.62 -9.34 1.22
CA ALA A 82 -20.05 -9.26 0.94
C ALA A 82 -20.77 -10.60 1.15
N ARG A 83 -20.18 -11.72 0.74
CA ARG A 83 -20.79 -13.06 0.86
C ARG A 83 -20.53 -13.71 2.22
N GLY A 84 -19.31 -13.55 2.75
CA GLY A 84 -18.86 -14.16 4.00
C GLY A 84 -19.06 -13.28 5.22
N GLY A 85 -19.01 -11.95 5.07
CA GLY A 85 -18.95 -10.98 6.16
C GLY A 85 -20.10 -11.02 7.15
N ARG A 86 -21.36 -11.03 6.70
CA ARG A 86 -22.50 -11.07 7.63
C ARG A 86 -22.51 -12.36 8.47
N ARG A 87 -22.25 -13.52 7.86
CA ARG A 87 -22.21 -14.82 8.58
C ARG A 87 -20.96 -14.96 9.45
N ALA A 88 -19.81 -14.46 8.99
CA ALA A 88 -18.54 -14.48 9.73
C ALA A 88 -18.52 -13.47 10.88
N VAL A 89 -19.09 -12.28 10.72
CA VAL A 89 -19.23 -11.29 11.82
C VAL A 89 -20.17 -11.82 12.90
N HIS A 90 -21.26 -12.49 12.53
CA HIS A 90 -22.15 -13.13 13.52
C HIS A 90 -21.52 -14.33 14.23
N ARG A 91 -20.67 -15.13 13.56
CA ARG A 91 -20.07 -16.35 14.15
C ARG A 91 -18.68 -16.13 14.77
N TRP A 92 -17.90 -15.18 14.25
CA TRP A 92 -16.49 -14.95 14.61
C TRP A 92 -16.17 -13.48 14.97
N GLY A 93 -17.13 -12.55 14.93
CA GLY A 93 -16.90 -11.12 15.20
C GLY A 93 -16.26 -10.82 16.57
N ARG A 94 -16.49 -11.69 17.57
CA ARG A 94 -15.82 -11.65 18.89
C ARG A 94 -14.30 -11.85 18.80
N TYR A 95 -13.81 -12.67 17.87
CA TYR A 95 -12.38 -12.99 17.71
C TYR A 95 -11.62 -11.92 16.90
N VAL A 96 -12.34 -11.09 16.15
CA VAL A 96 -11.77 -9.99 15.33
C VAL A 96 -12.04 -8.60 15.92
N PHE A 97 -12.42 -8.53 17.20
CA PHE A 97 -12.76 -7.29 17.92
C PHE A 97 -13.89 -6.42 17.29
N LEU A 98 -14.69 -7.02 16.41
CA LEU A 98 -15.86 -6.45 15.75
C LEU A 98 -17.10 -6.74 16.60
N THR A 99 -17.21 -6.05 17.74
CA THR A 99 -18.43 -6.09 18.56
C THR A 99 -19.58 -5.39 17.83
N PRO A 100 -20.86 -5.79 18.05
CA PRO A 100 -22.02 -5.17 17.40
C PRO A 100 -22.04 -3.62 17.44
N PRO A 101 -21.73 -2.94 18.56
CA PRO A 101 -21.70 -1.48 18.57
C PRO A 101 -20.53 -0.87 17.79
N ARG A 102 -19.37 -1.55 17.68
CA ARG A 102 -18.26 -1.09 16.83
C ARG A 102 -18.58 -1.29 15.35
N PHE A 103 -19.26 -2.39 15.03
CA PHE A 103 -19.71 -2.68 13.67
C PHE A 103 -20.72 -1.63 13.18
N ALA A 104 -21.72 -1.29 13.99
CA ALA A 104 -22.69 -0.24 13.65
C ALA A 104 -22.02 1.13 13.43
N LYS A 105 -20.99 1.46 14.23
CA LYS A 105 -20.19 2.69 14.02
C LYS A 105 -19.41 2.65 12.70
N LEU A 106 -18.79 1.50 12.38
CA LEU A 106 -18.07 1.30 11.13
C LEU A 106 -19.00 1.42 9.93
N GLU A 107 -20.17 0.81 9.99
CA GLU A 107 -21.20 0.87 8.94
C GLU A 107 -21.70 2.31 8.75
N ALA A 108 -22.02 3.02 9.83
CA ALA A 108 -22.41 4.44 9.76
C ALA A 108 -21.31 5.33 9.19
N PHE A 109 -20.05 5.05 9.51
CA PHE A 109 -18.89 5.76 8.97
C PHE A 109 -18.69 5.49 7.49
N PHE A 110 -18.75 4.23 7.05
CA PHE A 110 -18.66 3.83 5.64
C PHE A 110 -19.85 4.33 4.81
N ALA A 111 -21.06 4.38 5.38
CA ALA A 111 -22.23 4.94 4.71
C ALA A 111 -22.02 6.42 4.34
N ARG A 112 -21.40 7.20 5.24
CA ARG A 112 -21.15 8.63 5.04
C ARG A 112 -19.88 8.93 4.24
N ARG A 113 -18.78 8.21 4.50
CA ARG A 113 -17.43 8.53 3.99
C ARG A 113 -16.74 7.40 3.21
N GLY A 114 -17.40 6.25 2.99
CA GLY A 114 -16.80 5.04 2.42
C GLY A 114 -16.06 5.27 1.10
N SER A 115 -16.58 6.13 0.23
CA SER A 115 -15.91 6.59 -0.99
C SER A 115 -14.47 7.09 -0.76
N HIS A 116 -14.29 8.04 0.16
CA HIS A 116 -12.98 8.62 0.43
C HIS A 116 -12.10 7.66 1.21
N VAL A 117 -12.69 6.86 2.09
CA VAL A 117 -11.98 5.84 2.87
C VAL A 117 -11.36 4.82 1.92
N VAL A 118 -12.08 4.35 0.90
CA VAL A 118 -11.55 3.37 -0.07
C VAL A 118 -10.33 3.89 -0.83
N VAL A 119 -10.29 5.17 -1.15
CA VAL A 119 -9.14 5.80 -1.82
C VAL A 119 -7.99 6.02 -0.84
N LEU A 120 -8.27 6.65 0.30
CA LEU A 120 -7.25 7.06 1.26
C LEU A 120 -6.63 5.87 1.99
N ALA A 121 -7.40 4.82 2.28
CA ALA A 121 -6.92 3.62 2.96
C ALA A 121 -5.79 2.92 2.20
N ARG A 122 -5.69 3.10 0.88
CA ARG A 122 -4.59 2.53 0.08
C ARG A 122 -3.22 3.06 0.45
N PHE A 123 -3.13 4.26 0.99
CA PHE A 123 -1.85 4.88 1.38
C PHE A 123 -1.43 4.49 2.80
N PHE A 124 -2.25 3.74 3.53
CA PHE A 124 -1.95 3.28 4.88
C PHE A 124 -1.83 1.76 4.87
N ASP A 125 -0.65 1.26 5.20
CA ASP A 125 -0.42 -0.17 5.36
C ASP A 125 -1.30 -0.75 6.47
N GLY A 126 -1.74 -2.00 6.27
CA GLY A 126 -2.80 -2.62 7.06
C GLY A 126 -4.20 -2.21 6.58
N LEU A 127 -4.51 -0.91 6.50
CA LEU A 127 -5.85 -0.47 6.05
C LEU A 127 -6.13 -0.85 4.59
N ARG A 128 -5.11 -0.76 3.72
CA ARG A 128 -5.20 -1.16 2.31
C ARG A 128 -5.65 -2.62 2.15
N GLN A 129 -5.04 -3.54 2.90
CA GLN A 129 -5.30 -4.98 2.80
C GLN A 129 -6.73 -5.35 3.18
N PHE A 130 -7.31 -4.62 4.15
CA PHE A 130 -8.69 -4.85 4.58
C PHE A 130 -9.73 -4.05 3.79
N ASN A 131 -9.31 -3.20 2.86
CA ASN A 131 -10.17 -2.21 2.22
C ASN A 131 -11.34 -2.87 1.46
N GLY A 132 -11.04 -3.82 0.56
CA GLY A 132 -12.06 -4.60 -0.15
C GLY A 132 -12.98 -5.33 0.81
N VAL A 133 -12.41 -6.08 1.76
CA VAL A 133 -13.17 -6.86 2.74
C VAL A 133 -14.13 -5.96 3.55
N LEU A 134 -13.66 -4.84 4.09
CA LEU A 134 -14.49 -3.91 4.88
C LEU A 134 -15.61 -3.28 4.04
N ALA A 135 -15.33 -2.90 2.79
CA ALA A 135 -16.36 -2.39 1.89
C ALA A 135 -17.44 -3.46 1.59
N GLY A 136 -17.04 -4.72 1.48
CA GLY A 136 -17.97 -5.85 1.33
C GLY A 136 -18.82 -6.10 2.57
N ILE A 137 -18.19 -6.16 3.75
CA ILE A 137 -18.90 -6.42 5.02
C ILE A 137 -19.91 -5.32 5.33
N THR A 138 -19.57 -4.05 5.03
CA THR A 138 -20.46 -2.88 5.21
C THR A 138 -21.51 -2.72 4.11
N ALA A 139 -21.62 -3.70 3.19
CA ALA A 139 -22.58 -3.71 2.09
C ALA A 139 -22.54 -2.46 1.20
N MET A 140 -21.34 -1.87 1.01
CA MET A 140 -21.16 -0.76 0.08
C MET A 140 -21.53 -1.22 -1.35
N PRO A 141 -22.28 -0.44 -2.16
CA PRO A 141 -22.62 -0.84 -3.52
C PRO A 141 -21.37 -1.13 -4.36
N TRP A 142 -21.31 -2.31 -4.99
CA TRP A 142 -20.12 -2.78 -5.72
C TRP A 142 -19.60 -1.78 -6.76
N ARG A 143 -20.51 -1.14 -7.53
CA ARG A 143 -20.15 -0.10 -8.52
C ARG A 143 -19.44 1.09 -7.89
N ARG A 144 -19.90 1.53 -6.71
CA ARG A 144 -19.30 2.64 -5.97
C ARG A 144 -17.93 2.22 -5.45
N PHE A 145 -17.81 1.00 -4.92
CA PHE A 145 -16.53 0.45 -4.49
C PHE A 145 -15.55 0.38 -5.66
N LEU A 146 -15.92 -0.26 -6.77
CA LEU A 146 -15.08 -0.44 -7.95
C LEU A 146 -14.54 0.90 -8.46
N LEU A 147 -15.38 1.92 -8.62
CA LEU A 147 -14.94 3.24 -9.09
C LEU A 147 -13.86 3.84 -8.17
N HIS A 148 -14.09 3.86 -6.86
CA HIS A 148 -13.15 4.46 -5.90
C HIS A 148 -11.91 3.59 -5.70
N ASN A 149 -12.06 2.27 -5.78
CA ASN A 149 -10.99 1.29 -5.76
C ASN A 149 -10.04 1.49 -6.94
N THR A 150 -10.60 1.63 -8.14
CA THR A 150 -9.84 1.89 -9.37
C THR A 150 -9.12 3.24 -9.32
N ILE A 151 -9.80 4.32 -8.89
CA ILE A 151 -9.15 5.63 -8.72
C ILE A 151 -8.01 5.55 -7.71
N GLY A 152 -8.26 4.94 -6.55
CA GLY A 152 -7.25 4.78 -5.52
C GLY A 152 -6.08 3.91 -6.00
N ALA A 153 -6.34 2.84 -6.76
CA ALA A 153 -5.31 1.98 -7.32
C ALA A 153 -4.42 2.75 -8.31
N ALA A 154 -5.03 3.53 -9.21
CA ALA A 154 -4.29 4.35 -10.16
C ALA A 154 -3.41 5.39 -9.45
N LEU A 155 -3.95 6.07 -8.43
CA LEU A 155 -3.19 7.04 -7.64
C LEU A 155 -2.05 6.38 -6.86
N TRP A 156 -2.32 5.25 -6.20
CA TRP A 156 -1.31 4.53 -5.42
C TRP A 156 -0.18 3.99 -6.31
N VAL A 157 -0.52 3.30 -7.40
CA VAL A 157 0.48 2.82 -8.38
C VAL A 157 1.25 3.99 -8.96
N GLY A 158 0.55 5.05 -9.39
CA GLY A 158 1.19 6.24 -9.97
C GLY A 158 2.18 6.89 -9.01
N VAL A 159 1.80 7.08 -7.74
CA VAL A 159 2.69 7.66 -6.73
C VAL A 159 3.92 6.79 -6.50
N TRP A 160 3.74 5.49 -6.24
CA TRP A 160 4.86 4.63 -5.88
C TRP A 160 5.75 4.26 -7.06
N VAL A 161 5.19 3.97 -8.23
CA VAL A 161 5.97 3.64 -9.44
C VAL A 161 6.73 4.88 -9.91
N CYS A 162 6.09 6.06 -10.01
CA CYS A 162 6.82 7.27 -10.39
C CYS A 162 7.89 7.63 -9.37
N ALA A 163 7.57 7.56 -8.06
CA ALA A 163 8.55 7.85 -7.03
C ALA A 163 9.76 6.89 -7.11
N ALA A 164 9.52 5.60 -7.27
CA ALA A 164 10.57 4.60 -7.39
C ALA A 164 11.36 4.70 -8.71
N TYR A 165 10.70 5.02 -9.83
CA TYR A 165 11.36 5.14 -11.12
C TYR A 165 12.27 6.38 -11.21
N PHE A 166 11.83 7.53 -10.68
CA PHE A 166 12.61 8.77 -10.73
C PHE A 166 13.60 8.93 -9.56
N PHE A 167 13.23 8.49 -8.36
CA PHE A 167 14.05 8.65 -7.15
C PHE A 167 14.70 7.34 -6.69
N GLY A 168 14.55 6.25 -7.45
CA GLY A 168 15.06 4.93 -7.08
C GLY A 168 16.56 4.89 -6.85
N SER A 169 17.34 5.60 -7.67
CA SER A 169 18.81 5.65 -7.52
C SER A 169 19.23 6.38 -6.24
N GLN A 170 18.56 7.47 -5.88
CA GLN A 170 18.76 8.19 -4.63
C GLN A 170 18.30 7.34 -3.43
N LEU A 171 17.18 6.63 -3.57
CA LEU A 171 16.68 5.72 -2.55
C LEU A 171 17.67 4.58 -2.29
N VAL A 172 18.18 3.94 -3.33
CA VAL A 172 19.23 2.91 -3.22
C VAL A 172 20.45 3.47 -2.51
N ARG A 173 20.92 4.67 -2.89
CA ARG A 173 22.05 5.34 -2.24
C ARG A 173 21.81 5.60 -0.75
N ILE A 174 20.62 6.04 -0.38
CA ILE A 174 20.24 6.26 1.03
C ILE A 174 20.16 4.94 1.79
N LEU A 175 19.59 3.89 1.20
CA LEU A 175 19.45 2.58 1.82
C LEU A 175 20.79 1.85 2.00
N THR A 176 21.82 2.21 1.23
CA THR A 176 23.19 1.72 1.42
C THR A 176 23.99 2.47 2.49
N LEU A 177 23.46 3.59 3.02
CA LEU A 177 24.12 4.30 4.12
C LEU A 177 24.09 3.48 5.41
N PRO A 178 25.11 3.62 6.28
CA PRO A 178 25.09 2.93 7.56
C PRO A 178 23.94 3.48 8.43
N TRP A 179 23.29 2.59 9.17
CA TRP A 179 22.04 2.85 9.91
C TRP A 179 22.10 4.10 10.81
N TRP A 180 23.27 4.43 11.36
CA TRP A 180 23.46 5.59 12.22
C TRP A 180 23.31 6.93 11.46
N VAL A 181 23.66 6.99 10.18
CA VAL A 181 23.44 8.18 9.33
C VAL A 181 21.95 8.40 9.10
N ILE A 182 21.22 7.32 8.85
CA ILE A 182 19.76 7.35 8.69
C ILE A 182 19.10 7.80 10.01
N ALA A 183 19.55 7.27 11.15
CA ALA A 183 19.06 7.64 12.47
C ALA A 183 19.29 9.13 12.79
N LEU A 184 20.47 9.68 12.47
CA LEU A 184 20.76 11.11 12.62
C LEU A 184 19.88 11.98 11.73
N GLY A 185 19.64 11.56 10.48
CA GLY A 185 18.74 12.26 9.56
C GLY A 185 17.30 12.33 10.08
N VAL A 186 16.77 11.19 10.57
CA VAL A 186 15.42 11.12 11.17
C VAL A 186 15.34 11.95 12.44
N ALA A 187 16.34 11.88 13.32
CA ALA A 187 16.40 12.69 14.53
C ALA A 187 16.43 14.19 14.22
N GLY A 188 17.25 14.60 13.24
CA GLY A 188 17.33 15.99 12.77
C GLY A 188 16.01 16.51 12.20
N ALA A 189 15.34 15.72 11.36
CA ALA A 189 14.02 16.05 10.84
C ALA A 189 12.96 16.15 11.96
N GLY A 190 12.99 15.22 12.92
CA GLY A 190 12.12 15.25 14.10
C GLY A 190 12.32 16.50 14.95
N ILE A 191 13.58 16.90 15.18
CA ILE A 191 13.92 18.14 15.89
C ILE A 191 13.44 19.37 15.11
N ALA A 192 13.66 19.41 13.80
CA ALA A 192 13.22 20.53 12.96
C ALA A 192 11.69 20.69 12.96
N VAL A 193 10.95 19.58 12.85
CA VAL A 193 9.48 19.57 12.94
C VAL A 193 9.02 20.01 14.34
N TRP A 194 9.67 19.53 15.39
CA TRP A 194 9.37 19.94 16.77
C TRP A 194 9.62 21.43 17.01
N LEU A 195 10.75 21.95 16.53
CA LEU A 195 11.09 23.37 16.61
C LEU A 195 10.12 24.22 15.78
N GLY A 196 9.80 23.81 14.55
CA GLY A 196 8.82 24.48 13.69
C GLY A 196 7.43 24.51 14.31
N ALA A 197 6.98 23.38 14.88
CA ALA A 197 5.72 23.30 15.62
C ALA A 197 5.74 24.17 16.88
N ARG A 198 6.88 24.33 17.57
CA ARG A 198 7.00 25.24 18.71
C ARG A 198 7.00 26.71 18.31
N VAL A 199 7.59 27.07 17.17
CA VAL A 199 7.59 28.45 16.65
C VAL A 199 6.18 28.84 16.19
N LEU A 200 5.47 27.95 15.50
CA LEU A 200 4.09 28.16 15.05
C LEU A 200 3.05 28.14 16.20
N ARG A 201 3.41 27.58 17.35
CA ARG A 201 2.57 27.58 18.57
C ARG A 201 2.83 28.76 19.50
N ARG A 202 3.72 29.70 19.17
CA ARG A 202 3.87 30.93 19.95
C ARG A 202 2.59 31.77 19.76
N PRO A 203 1.79 32.03 20.81
CA PRO A 203 0.65 32.93 20.71
C PRO A 203 1.17 34.31 20.30
N ALA A 204 0.50 34.96 19.34
CA ALA A 204 0.73 36.36 19.04
C ALA A 204 0.46 37.17 20.31
N SER A 205 1.51 37.57 21.02
CA SER A 205 1.42 38.53 22.11
C SER A 205 1.19 39.91 21.52
N THR A 206 -0.05 40.36 21.59
CA THR A 206 -0.47 41.77 21.56
C THR A 206 0.26 42.59 22.60
#